data_AF-A9FR43-F1
#
_entry.id   AF-A9FR43-F1
#
_cell.length_a   1.000
_cell.length_b   1.000
_cell.length_c   1.000
_cell.angle_alpha   90.00
_cell.angle_beta   90.00
_cell.angle_gamma   90.00
#
_symmetry.space_group_name_H-M   'P 1'
#
loop_
_entity.id
_entity.type
_entity.pdbx_description
1 polymer ?
#
loop_
_entity_poly.entity_id
_entity_poly.type
_entity_poly.pdbx_seq_one_letter_code
_entity_poly.pdbx_strand_id
1 'polypeptide(L)'
;MSELENFSFVIPGELAGMAYPHAPQAVEELAELGFRSLVSLSRRAPPPATVGPLIHLHCPLADFTRIPSVDLLRAVAFLGRAPRPIAVHGEGGVGRTGVVLACRLVSLGRSAAEAIAEVRRLRPGSIDDPELEASVAEFELFYRSAHEQATPAPFNFAPASPLDRIVHGAERPGFGMASWSASGIRSSVVAPPSSAAHPDPSDAPVEAWLAFMARHGMREVLCLLDEGELALHRIPLLGRYQREFLRVTHVPLDGGALPSPEALERALDALRRAESSGAPAVVHCASGAGRAGVVLAAWLRARHGLAPEAAIGAVRDHARHFGAHRDPLKAGPGARDLIAGVPALA
;
A
#
# COMPACT_ATOMS: atom_id res chain seq x y z
N MET A 1 5.44 -6.84 -37.40
CA MET A 1 4.62 -7.66 -36.48
C MET A 1 5.32 -7.60 -35.14
N SER A 2 4.60 -7.62 -34.02
CA SER A 2 5.26 -7.57 -32.71
C SER A 2 6.04 -8.87 -32.50
N GLU A 3 7.26 -8.77 -31.97
CA GLU A 3 8.12 -9.91 -31.61
C GLU A 3 7.89 -10.35 -30.14
N LEU A 4 6.95 -9.69 -29.45
CA LEU A 4 6.59 -9.96 -28.06
C LEU A 4 5.56 -11.10 -27.97
N GLU A 5 6.04 -12.31 -27.77
CA GLU A 5 5.17 -13.48 -27.58
C GLU A 5 4.54 -13.53 -26.18
N ASN A 6 3.28 -14.00 -26.10
CA ASN A 6 2.49 -14.07 -24.87
C ASN A 6 2.53 -12.79 -24.02
N PHE A 7 2.60 -11.63 -24.68
CA PHE A 7 2.71 -10.34 -24.01
C PHE A 7 1.35 -9.79 -23.55
N SER A 8 1.25 -9.40 -22.28
CA SER A 8 0.13 -8.60 -21.78
C SER A 8 0.42 -7.96 -20.42
N PHE A 9 -0.25 -6.85 -20.14
CA PHE A 9 -0.19 -6.19 -18.84
C PHE A 9 -1.05 -6.92 -17.80
N VAL A 10 -0.48 -7.11 -16.60
CA VAL A 10 -1.23 -7.47 -15.38
C VAL A 10 -1.58 -6.23 -14.56
N ILE A 11 -0.73 -5.20 -14.61
CA ILE A 11 -1.03 -3.86 -14.10
C ILE A 11 -0.83 -2.89 -15.26
N PRO A 12 -1.89 -2.24 -15.78
CA PRO A 12 -1.80 -1.38 -16.97
C PRO A 12 -0.68 -0.35 -16.85
N GLY A 13 0.22 -0.32 -17.84
CA GLY A 13 1.35 0.62 -17.89
C GLY A 13 2.45 0.39 -16.84
N GLU A 14 2.33 -0.61 -15.96
CA GLU A 14 3.31 -0.82 -14.89
C GLU A 14 4.01 -2.18 -14.95
N LEU A 15 3.26 -3.26 -15.19
CA LEU A 15 3.75 -4.62 -15.07
C LEU A 15 3.16 -5.51 -16.15
N ALA A 16 4.02 -6.06 -16.99
CA ALA A 16 3.64 -6.99 -18.05
C ALA A 16 4.36 -8.34 -17.91
N GLY A 17 3.69 -9.39 -18.39
CA GLY A 17 4.30 -10.70 -18.60
C GLY A 17 4.54 -10.97 -20.08
N MET A 18 5.57 -11.72 -20.43
CA MET A 18 5.83 -12.20 -21.79
C MET A 18 6.57 -13.54 -21.79
N ALA A 19 6.63 -14.19 -22.95
CA ALA A 19 7.52 -15.33 -23.20
C ALA A 19 8.98 -14.86 -23.39
N TYR A 20 9.90 -15.80 -23.48
CA TYR A 20 11.31 -15.48 -23.66
C TYR A 20 11.52 -14.70 -24.98
N PRO A 21 12.20 -13.54 -24.97
CA PRO A 21 12.49 -12.80 -26.19
C PRO A 21 13.61 -13.50 -26.98
N HIS A 22 13.24 -14.43 -27.86
CA HIS A 22 14.18 -15.21 -28.67
C HIS A 22 14.98 -14.33 -29.64
N ALA A 23 14.33 -13.30 -30.19
CA ALA A 23 14.93 -12.33 -31.08
C ALA A 23 15.45 -11.10 -30.31
N PRO A 24 16.64 -10.57 -30.63
CA PRO A 24 17.13 -9.29 -30.10
C PRO A 24 16.12 -8.14 -30.19
N GLN A 25 15.38 -8.11 -31.30
CA GLN A 25 14.38 -7.10 -31.62
C GLN A 25 13.24 -7.06 -30.60
N ALA A 26 12.92 -8.17 -29.92
CA ALA A 26 11.89 -8.18 -28.90
C ALA A 26 12.30 -7.35 -27.66
N VAL A 27 13.59 -7.31 -27.32
CA VAL A 27 14.07 -6.48 -26.21
C VAL A 27 14.18 -5.01 -26.61
N GLU A 28 14.54 -4.74 -27.86
CA GLU A 28 14.51 -3.40 -28.46
C GLU A 28 13.07 -2.86 -28.48
N GLU A 29 12.11 -3.67 -28.91
CA GLU A 29 10.68 -3.33 -28.90
C GLU A 29 10.18 -2.97 -27.48
N LEU A 30 10.60 -3.71 -26.45
CA LEU A 30 10.30 -3.33 -25.05
C LEU A 30 10.85 -1.93 -24.70
N ALA A 31 12.09 -1.63 -25.09
CA ALA A 31 12.70 -0.34 -24.81
C ALA A 31 11.99 0.80 -25.56
N GLU A 32 11.60 0.57 -26.82
CA GLU A 32 10.83 1.50 -27.65
C GLU A 32 9.42 1.76 -27.10
N LEU A 33 8.76 0.72 -26.56
CA LEU A 33 7.50 0.82 -25.82
C LEU A 33 7.66 1.50 -24.45
N GLY A 34 8.89 1.88 -24.08
CA GLY A 34 9.17 2.67 -22.89
C GLY A 34 9.39 1.86 -21.62
N PHE A 35 9.49 0.52 -21.71
CA PHE A 35 9.87 -0.29 -20.55
C PHE A 35 11.22 0.15 -19.99
N ARG A 36 11.37 0.05 -18.67
CA ARG A 36 12.56 0.51 -17.96
C ARG A 36 13.26 -0.62 -17.22
N SER A 37 12.59 -1.75 -17.02
CA SER A 37 13.16 -2.89 -16.31
C SER A 37 12.68 -4.22 -16.86
N LEU A 38 13.52 -5.24 -16.71
CA LEU A 38 13.28 -6.60 -17.19
C LEU A 38 13.61 -7.60 -16.09
N VAL A 39 12.77 -8.62 -15.91
CA VAL A 39 13.03 -9.77 -15.04
C VAL A 39 13.06 -11.04 -15.89
N SER A 40 14.21 -11.71 -15.94
CA SER A 40 14.38 -13.02 -16.60
C SER A 40 14.28 -14.14 -15.58
N LEU A 41 13.35 -15.07 -15.78
CA LEU A 41 13.18 -16.28 -14.97
C LEU A 41 13.71 -17.54 -15.66
N SER A 42 13.95 -17.49 -16.97
CA SER A 42 14.49 -18.59 -17.76
C SER A 42 15.96 -18.89 -17.41
N ARG A 43 16.41 -20.12 -17.72
CA ARG A 43 17.82 -20.51 -17.57
C ARG A 43 18.75 -19.54 -18.29
N ARG A 44 18.35 -19.14 -19.49
CA ARG A 44 19.04 -18.14 -20.32
C ARG A 44 18.46 -16.77 -20.03
N ALA A 45 19.29 -15.74 -20.11
CA ALA A 45 18.82 -14.37 -20.23
C ALA A 45 19.21 -13.82 -21.60
N PRO A 46 18.50 -12.78 -22.09
CA PRO A 46 18.98 -12.01 -23.22
C PRO A 46 20.42 -11.54 -22.96
N PRO A 47 21.30 -11.58 -23.96
CA PRO A 47 22.68 -11.14 -23.78
C PRO A 47 22.74 -9.69 -23.25
N PRO A 48 23.71 -9.32 -22.40
CA PRO A 48 23.79 -7.97 -21.85
C PRO A 48 23.79 -6.86 -22.91
N ALA A 49 24.40 -7.12 -24.08
CA ALA A 49 24.41 -6.19 -25.20
C ALA A 49 23.00 -5.90 -25.76
N THR A 50 22.07 -6.84 -25.60
CA THR A 50 20.70 -6.80 -26.14
C THR A 50 19.70 -6.26 -25.12
N VAL A 51 19.99 -6.40 -23.83
CA VAL A 51 19.22 -5.81 -22.72
C VAL A 51 19.25 -4.27 -22.78
N GLY A 52 20.31 -3.70 -23.34
CA GLY A 52 20.42 -2.26 -23.60
C GLY A 52 20.24 -1.43 -22.33
N PRO A 53 19.37 -0.40 -22.32
CA PRO A 53 19.21 0.51 -21.19
C PRO A 53 18.34 -0.06 -20.06
N LEU A 54 17.78 -1.25 -20.19
CA LEU A 54 16.86 -1.81 -19.20
C LEU A 54 17.61 -2.21 -17.93
N ILE A 55 17.07 -1.86 -16.77
CA ILE A 55 17.55 -2.41 -15.50
C ILE A 55 17.09 -3.86 -15.43
N HIS A 56 18.05 -4.78 -15.40
CA HIS A 56 17.77 -6.19 -15.59
C HIS A 56 18.09 -7.02 -14.35
N LEU A 57 17.11 -7.82 -13.93
CA LEU A 57 17.28 -8.87 -12.94
C LEU A 57 17.20 -10.24 -13.63
N HIS A 58 18.23 -11.06 -13.48
CA HIS A 58 18.21 -12.46 -13.91
C HIS A 58 18.15 -13.39 -12.69
N CYS A 59 17.07 -14.15 -12.59
CA CYS A 59 16.92 -15.27 -11.67
C CYS A 59 16.93 -16.57 -12.50
N PRO A 60 18.10 -17.20 -12.73
CA PRO A 60 18.18 -18.38 -13.59
C PRO A 60 17.52 -19.59 -12.93
N LEU A 61 16.39 -20.04 -13.47
CA LEU A 61 15.66 -21.19 -12.97
C LEU A 61 15.70 -22.34 -13.97
N ALA A 62 16.02 -23.55 -13.50
CA ALA A 62 15.93 -24.76 -14.32
C ALA A 62 14.50 -24.99 -14.84
N ASP A 63 14.37 -25.59 -16.02
CA ASP A 63 13.04 -25.79 -16.60
C ASP A 63 12.21 -26.74 -15.75
N PHE A 64 10.89 -26.49 -15.71
CA PHE A 64 9.91 -27.28 -14.97
C PHE A 64 10.18 -27.37 -13.44
N THR A 65 10.98 -26.46 -12.90
CA THR A 65 11.17 -26.33 -11.45
C THR A 65 10.30 -25.21 -10.88
N ARG A 66 9.83 -25.40 -9.64
CA ARG A 66 9.27 -24.31 -8.84
C ARG A 66 10.33 -23.22 -8.66
N ILE A 67 9.87 -21.98 -8.51
CA ILE A 67 10.75 -20.87 -8.16
C ILE A 67 11.14 -21.04 -6.69
N PRO A 68 12.44 -21.19 -6.34
CA PRO A 68 12.85 -21.20 -4.94
C PRO A 68 12.37 -19.94 -4.22
N SER A 69 11.94 -20.07 -2.96
CA SER A 69 11.32 -18.96 -2.23
C SER A 69 12.21 -17.72 -2.17
N VAL A 70 13.54 -17.89 -2.09
CA VAL A 70 14.52 -16.78 -2.10
C VAL A 70 14.51 -16.01 -3.42
N ASP A 71 14.41 -16.69 -4.56
CA ASP A 71 14.39 -16.06 -5.88
C ASP A 71 13.05 -15.39 -6.13
N LEU A 72 11.96 -15.99 -5.65
CA LEU A 72 10.63 -15.41 -5.70
C LEU A 72 10.56 -14.10 -4.88
N LEU A 73 11.09 -14.11 -3.66
CA LEU A 73 11.22 -12.91 -2.82
C LEU A 73 12.08 -11.84 -3.48
N ARG A 74 13.24 -12.23 -4.04
CA ARG A 74 14.13 -11.30 -4.75
C ARG A 74 13.43 -10.65 -5.95
N ALA A 75 12.74 -11.45 -6.76
CA ALA A 75 11.99 -10.95 -7.92
C ALA A 75 10.90 -9.98 -7.49
N VAL A 76 10.07 -10.34 -6.50
CA VAL A 76 8.98 -9.46 -6.03
C VAL A 76 9.53 -8.18 -5.38
N ALA A 77 10.61 -8.26 -4.61
CA ALA A 77 11.28 -7.08 -4.04
C ALA A 77 11.82 -6.14 -5.13
N PHE A 78 12.39 -6.69 -6.20
CA PHE A 78 12.82 -5.92 -7.36
C PHE A 78 11.63 -5.24 -8.05
N LEU A 79 10.53 -5.95 -8.30
CA LEU A 79 9.30 -5.39 -8.88
C LEU A 79 8.70 -4.25 -8.04
N GLY A 80 8.94 -4.24 -6.73
CA GLY A 80 8.53 -3.16 -5.84
C GLY A 80 9.32 -1.86 -6.01
N ARG A 81 10.61 -1.95 -6.39
CA ARG A 81 11.58 -0.84 -6.35
C ARG A 81 12.09 -0.38 -7.70
N ALA A 82 12.01 -1.24 -8.72
CA ALA A 82 12.56 -0.94 -10.03
C ALA A 82 11.69 0.10 -10.79
N PRO A 83 12.30 0.90 -11.69
CA PRO A 83 11.57 1.81 -12.56
C PRO A 83 10.56 1.07 -13.44
N ARG A 84 9.33 1.58 -13.49
CA ARG A 84 8.25 1.07 -14.34
C ARG A 84 8.29 1.73 -15.72
N PRO A 85 7.72 1.12 -16.77
CA PRO A 85 7.09 -0.22 -16.81
C PRO A 85 8.11 -1.35 -16.71
N ILE A 86 7.71 -2.49 -16.11
CA ILE A 86 8.55 -3.68 -15.91
C ILE A 86 7.98 -4.86 -16.67
N ALA A 87 8.83 -5.56 -17.43
CA ALA A 87 8.48 -6.82 -18.10
C ALA A 87 9.05 -8.01 -17.32
N VAL A 88 8.23 -9.03 -17.09
CA VAL A 88 8.65 -10.32 -16.50
C VAL A 88 8.53 -11.39 -17.57
N HIS A 89 9.58 -12.17 -17.77
CA HIS A 89 9.52 -13.30 -18.69
C HIS A 89 10.09 -14.57 -18.08
N GLY A 90 9.63 -15.68 -18.65
CA GLY A 90 10.18 -17.02 -18.53
C GLY A 90 9.94 -17.70 -19.87
N GLU A 91 10.36 -18.95 -20.03
CA GLU A 91 10.40 -19.60 -21.35
C GLU A 91 9.13 -19.41 -22.19
N GLY A 92 7.98 -19.88 -21.70
CA GLY A 92 6.69 -19.71 -22.38
C GLY A 92 5.85 -18.51 -21.90
N GLY A 93 6.29 -17.77 -20.88
CA GLY A 93 5.52 -16.62 -20.37
C GLY A 93 4.25 -16.94 -19.56
N VAL A 94 4.00 -18.21 -19.22
CA VAL A 94 2.75 -18.69 -18.62
C VAL A 94 2.94 -19.13 -17.16
N GLY A 95 3.71 -20.20 -16.90
CA GLY A 95 3.84 -20.81 -15.57
C GLY A 95 4.56 -19.93 -14.54
N ARG A 96 5.91 -19.94 -14.54
CA ARG A 96 6.76 -19.18 -13.60
C ARG A 96 6.53 -17.66 -13.70
N THR A 97 6.31 -17.16 -14.91
CA THR A 97 5.93 -15.76 -15.16
C THR A 97 4.64 -15.42 -14.42
N GLY A 98 3.61 -16.26 -14.54
CA GLY A 98 2.35 -16.11 -13.81
C GLY A 98 2.53 -16.10 -12.30
N VAL A 99 3.38 -16.98 -11.75
CA VAL A 99 3.69 -17.04 -10.30
C VAL A 99 4.27 -15.71 -9.81
N VAL A 100 5.28 -15.15 -10.49
CA VAL A 100 5.89 -13.88 -10.08
C VAL A 100 4.90 -12.72 -10.18
N LEU A 101 4.08 -12.68 -11.24
CA LEU A 101 3.03 -11.68 -11.42
C LEU A 101 1.97 -11.78 -10.30
N ALA A 102 1.53 -12.99 -9.96
CA ALA A 102 0.59 -13.23 -8.87
C ALA A 102 1.20 -12.86 -7.51
N CYS A 103 2.45 -13.24 -7.23
CA CYS A 103 3.13 -12.86 -5.98
C CYS A 103 3.32 -11.34 -5.88
N ARG A 104 3.51 -10.64 -6.99
CA ARG A 104 3.50 -9.18 -7.00
C ARG A 104 2.13 -8.63 -6.61
N LEU A 105 1.04 -9.18 -7.13
CA LEU A 105 -0.33 -8.83 -6.71
C LEU A 105 -0.59 -9.15 -5.22
N VAL A 106 -0.04 -10.25 -4.70
CA VAL A 106 -0.07 -10.58 -3.25
C VAL A 106 0.72 -9.56 -2.42
N SER A 107 1.86 -9.09 -2.91
CA SER A 107 2.62 -8.01 -2.26
C SER A 107 1.89 -6.67 -2.27
N LEU A 108 0.97 -6.50 -3.22
CA LEU A 108 -0.02 -5.42 -3.29
C LEU A 108 -1.32 -5.82 -2.59
N GLY A 109 -1.27 -6.83 -1.72
CA GLY A 109 -2.22 -7.23 -0.69
C GLY A 109 -3.53 -7.90 -1.10
N ARG A 110 -3.62 -8.36 -2.35
CA ARG A 110 -4.56 -9.43 -2.74
C ARG A 110 -4.23 -10.74 -1.99
N SER A 111 -5.22 -11.62 -1.84
CA SER A 111 -4.96 -13.01 -1.46
C SER A 111 -4.31 -13.79 -2.61
N ALA A 112 -3.66 -14.92 -2.31
CA ALA A 112 -3.11 -15.78 -3.37
C ALA A 112 -4.20 -16.20 -4.36
N ALA A 113 -5.38 -16.59 -3.85
CA ALA A 113 -6.51 -16.98 -4.68
C ALA A 113 -6.97 -15.86 -5.62
N GLU A 114 -7.15 -14.63 -5.11
CA GLU A 114 -7.54 -13.46 -5.92
C GLU A 114 -6.45 -13.08 -6.93
N ALA A 115 -5.18 -13.16 -6.54
CA ALA A 115 -4.05 -12.86 -7.41
C ALA A 115 -3.94 -13.86 -8.57
N ILE A 116 -4.07 -15.16 -8.29
CA ILE A 116 -4.07 -16.23 -9.30
C ILE A 116 -5.25 -16.04 -10.26
N ALA A 117 -6.45 -15.82 -9.73
CA ALA A 117 -7.66 -15.61 -10.53
C ALA A 117 -7.52 -14.41 -11.47
N GLU A 118 -6.97 -13.29 -10.99
CA GLU A 118 -6.78 -12.10 -11.81
C GLU A 118 -5.72 -12.31 -12.89
N VAL A 119 -4.59 -12.95 -12.56
CA VAL A 119 -3.56 -13.28 -13.55
C VAL A 119 -4.14 -14.20 -14.62
N ARG A 120 -4.92 -15.23 -14.28
CA ARG A 120 -5.60 -16.10 -15.25
C ARG A 120 -6.60 -15.36 -16.14
N ARG A 121 -7.32 -14.38 -15.58
CA ARG A 121 -8.27 -13.55 -16.34
C ARG A 121 -7.55 -12.68 -17.38
N LEU A 122 -6.42 -12.08 -17.01
CA LEU A 122 -5.62 -11.21 -17.88
C LEU A 122 -4.66 -11.98 -18.80
N ARG A 123 -4.30 -13.20 -18.41
CA ARG A 123 -3.33 -14.08 -19.06
C ARG A 123 -3.85 -15.53 -19.02
N PRO A 124 -4.82 -15.88 -19.90
CA PRO A 124 -5.38 -17.22 -19.95
C PRO A 124 -4.30 -18.31 -20.02
N GLY A 125 -4.47 -19.37 -19.23
CA GLY A 125 -3.50 -20.46 -19.10
C GLY A 125 -2.41 -20.26 -18.05
N SER A 126 -2.27 -19.06 -17.47
CA SER A 126 -1.25 -18.82 -16.43
C SER A 126 -1.49 -19.65 -15.16
N ILE A 127 -0.40 -20.18 -14.61
CA ILE A 127 -0.40 -20.95 -13.34
C ILE A 127 -1.37 -22.14 -13.46
N ASP A 128 -1.17 -23.03 -14.43
CA ASP A 128 -2.04 -24.20 -14.70
C ASP A 128 -1.69 -25.45 -13.88
N ASP A 129 -0.69 -25.36 -13.00
CA ASP A 129 -0.19 -26.44 -12.16
C ASP A 129 -0.50 -26.18 -10.66
N PRO A 130 -1.14 -27.11 -9.94
CA PRO A 130 -1.39 -27.00 -8.50
C PRO A 130 -0.14 -26.70 -7.65
N GLU A 131 1.04 -27.15 -8.09
CA GLU A 131 2.30 -26.87 -7.40
C GLU A 131 2.73 -25.40 -7.53
N LEU A 132 2.42 -24.77 -8.67
CA LEU A 132 2.65 -23.34 -8.88
C LEU A 132 1.64 -22.50 -8.10
N GLU A 133 0.39 -22.96 -7.97
CA GLU A 133 -0.60 -22.33 -7.08
C GLU A 133 -0.13 -22.36 -5.62
N ALA A 134 0.35 -23.52 -5.15
CA ALA A 134 0.89 -23.69 -3.81
C ALA A 134 2.07 -22.73 -3.54
N SER A 135 2.91 -22.48 -4.55
CA SER A 135 4.02 -21.52 -4.43
C SER A 135 3.54 -20.08 -4.13
N VAL A 136 2.41 -19.66 -4.72
CA VAL A 136 1.81 -18.34 -4.45
C VAL A 136 1.20 -18.29 -3.04
N ALA A 137 0.55 -19.37 -2.60
CA ALA A 137 -0.01 -19.48 -1.25
C ALA A 137 1.08 -19.50 -0.17
N GLU A 138 2.16 -20.24 -0.38
CA GLU A 138 3.34 -20.25 0.51
C GLU A 138 3.99 -18.86 0.58
N PHE A 139 4.11 -18.18 -0.57
CA PHE A 139 4.58 -16.80 -0.61
C PHE A 139 3.67 -15.86 0.19
N GLU A 140 2.35 -15.96 0.06
CA GLU A 140 1.40 -15.16 0.84
C GLU A 140 1.61 -15.34 2.35
N LEU A 141 1.71 -16.58 2.83
CA LEU A 141 1.95 -16.89 4.24
C LEU A 141 3.29 -16.31 4.72
N PHE A 142 4.37 -16.53 3.97
CA PHE A 142 5.70 -16.01 4.33
C PHE A 142 5.74 -14.48 4.27
N TYR A 143 5.26 -13.89 3.19
CA TYR A 143 5.30 -12.44 2.98
C TYR A 143 4.46 -11.71 4.02
N ARG A 144 3.28 -12.23 4.38
CA ARG A 144 2.44 -11.67 5.43
C ARG A 144 3.03 -11.85 6.82
N SER A 145 3.53 -13.03 7.16
CA SER A 145 4.16 -13.24 8.47
C SER A 145 5.41 -12.37 8.66
N ALA A 146 6.23 -12.20 7.61
CA ALA A 146 7.37 -11.28 7.62
C ALA A 146 6.96 -9.80 7.69
N HIS A 147 5.84 -9.41 7.07
CA HIS A 147 5.31 -8.03 7.15
C HIS A 147 4.57 -7.75 8.46
N GLU A 148 3.93 -8.74 9.07
CA GLU A 148 3.37 -8.66 10.42
C GLU A 148 4.48 -8.56 11.48
N GLN A 149 5.65 -9.15 11.20
CA GLN A 149 6.87 -9.00 12.00
C GLN A 149 7.73 -7.78 11.61
N ALA A 150 7.38 -7.06 10.54
CA ALA A 150 8.06 -5.82 10.19
C ALA A 150 7.86 -4.81 11.33
N THR A 151 8.90 -4.03 11.62
CA THR A 151 8.82 -3.04 12.70
C THR A 151 7.62 -2.13 12.44
N PRO A 152 6.61 -2.10 13.34
CA PRO A 152 5.41 -1.31 13.10
C PRO A 152 5.79 0.15 12.86
N ALA A 153 5.18 0.75 11.83
CA ALA A 153 5.34 2.16 11.52
C ALA A 153 5.08 2.98 12.80
N PRO A 154 5.98 3.91 13.17
CA PRO A 154 5.69 4.83 14.27
C PRO A 154 4.37 5.54 14.03
N PHE A 155 3.51 5.59 15.04
CA PHE A 155 2.18 6.21 14.98
C PHE A 155 1.28 5.69 13.85
N ASN A 156 1.53 4.44 13.43
CA ASN A 156 0.82 3.83 12.32
C ASN A 156 0.87 4.71 11.04
N PHE A 157 1.93 5.52 10.88
CA PHE A 157 2.01 6.56 9.87
C PHE A 157 2.35 5.97 8.50
N ALA A 158 1.56 6.33 7.48
CA ALA A 158 1.84 5.99 6.08
C ALA A 158 1.14 6.95 5.10
N PRO A 159 1.67 7.12 3.87
CA PRO A 159 0.94 7.78 2.79
C PRO A 159 -0.38 7.05 2.48
N ALA A 160 -1.35 7.78 1.93
CA ALA A 160 -2.67 7.22 1.58
C ALA A 160 -2.58 6.13 0.50
N SER A 161 -1.75 6.35 -0.52
CA SER A 161 -1.57 5.44 -1.64
C SER A 161 -0.26 5.76 -2.40
N PRO A 162 0.20 4.89 -3.33
CA PRO A 162 1.32 5.21 -4.20
C PRO A 162 1.09 6.43 -5.10
N LEU A 163 -0.18 6.84 -5.27
CA LEU A 163 -0.60 7.96 -6.11
C LEU A 163 -0.59 9.29 -5.32
N ASP A 164 -0.48 9.24 -3.99
CA ASP A 164 -0.58 10.42 -3.13
C ASP A 164 0.76 10.75 -2.48
N ARG A 165 1.18 12.00 -2.68
CA ARG A 165 2.36 12.58 -2.00
C ARG A 165 1.98 13.58 -0.92
N ILE A 166 0.71 13.97 -0.86
CA ILE A 166 0.20 15.00 0.06
C ILE A 166 -0.55 14.37 1.22
N VAL A 167 -1.39 13.37 0.98
CA VAL A 167 -2.31 12.82 1.99
C VAL A 167 -1.71 11.60 2.67
N HIS A 168 -1.72 11.62 4.01
CA HIS A 168 -1.19 10.58 4.88
C HIS A 168 -2.22 10.17 5.93
N GLY A 169 -2.11 8.95 6.45
CA GLY A 169 -2.91 8.44 7.57
C GLY A 169 -2.05 8.17 8.80
N ALA A 170 -2.51 8.57 9.99
CA ALA A 170 -1.89 8.26 11.28
C ALA A 170 -2.92 7.75 12.31
N GLU A 171 -2.43 7.13 13.39
CA GLU A 171 -3.21 6.99 14.63
C GLU A 171 -3.17 8.27 15.45
N ARG A 172 -4.08 8.42 16.45
CA ARG A 172 -4.04 9.58 17.36
C ARG A 172 -2.82 9.52 18.28
N PRO A 173 -2.37 10.66 18.82
CA PRO A 173 -1.33 10.66 19.84
C PRO A 173 -1.69 9.76 21.03
N GLY A 174 -0.71 8.99 21.52
CA GLY A 174 -0.89 8.08 22.65
C GLY A 174 -1.73 6.83 22.36
N PHE A 175 -2.18 6.60 21.13
CA PHE A 175 -2.75 5.31 20.76
C PHE A 175 -1.66 4.22 20.82
N GLY A 176 -1.97 3.07 21.41
CA GLY A 176 -1.04 1.92 21.45
C GLY A 176 0.29 2.14 22.19
N MET A 177 0.41 3.22 22.98
CA MET A 177 1.65 3.66 23.62
C MET A 177 1.98 2.86 24.90
N ALA A 178 2.19 1.54 24.73
CA ALA A 178 2.96 0.71 25.66
C ALA A 178 4.42 0.51 25.17
N SER A 179 4.79 1.04 23.99
CA SER A 179 5.97 0.55 23.24
C SER A 179 7.01 1.59 22.84
N TRP A 180 6.83 2.88 23.12
CA TRP A 180 7.75 3.95 22.66
C TRP A 180 8.33 4.72 23.85
N SER A 181 9.64 4.58 24.10
CA SER A 181 10.34 5.50 25.01
C SER A 181 10.59 6.85 24.31
N ALA A 182 10.71 7.92 25.10
CA ALA A 182 11.03 9.28 24.63
C ALA A 182 12.34 9.36 23.81
N SER A 183 13.20 8.34 23.87
CA SER A 183 14.45 8.23 23.11
C SER A 183 14.30 7.51 21.77
N GLY A 184 13.08 7.10 21.36
CA GLY A 184 12.84 6.35 20.13
C GLY A 184 13.27 4.87 20.20
N ILE A 185 13.70 4.39 21.37
CA ILE A 185 14.06 2.99 21.61
C ILE A 185 12.85 2.27 22.19
N ARG A 186 12.46 1.13 21.59
CA ARG A 186 11.34 0.31 22.05
C ARG A 186 11.67 -0.34 23.40
N SER A 187 10.74 -0.25 24.35
CA SER A 187 10.75 -1.14 25.52
C SER A 187 10.30 -2.53 25.07
N SER A 188 11.04 -3.57 25.44
CA SER A 188 10.87 -4.96 25.00
C SER A 188 9.68 -5.69 25.64
N VAL A 189 8.85 -5.01 26.43
CA VAL A 189 7.69 -5.61 27.10
C VAL A 189 6.43 -5.33 26.28
N VAL A 190 5.97 -6.34 25.54
CA VAL A 190 4.73 -6.30 24.76
C VAL A 190 3.56 -6.69 25.66
N ALA A 191 2.78 -5.70 26.11
CA ALA A 191 1.43 -5.94 26.60
C ALA A 191 0.43 -5.62 25.46
N PRO A 192 -0.58 -6.47 25.21
CA PRO A 192 -1.61 -6.17 24.22
C PRO A 192 -2.35 -4.88 24.62
N PRO A 193 -2.69 -3.99 23.67
CA PRO A 193 -3.48 -2.81 23.98
C PRO A 193 -4.89 -3.27 24.38
N SER A 194 -5.23 -3.19 25.67
CA SER A 194 -6.63 -3.23 26.08
C SER A 194 -7.27 -1.89 25.72
N SER A 195 -8.53 -1.91 25.31
CA SER A 195 -9.36 -0.72 25.05
C SER A 195 -9.59 0.15 26.29
N ALA A 196 -9.01 -0.22 27.45
CA ALA A 196 -9.20 0.39 28.75
C ALA A 196 -7.88 0.78 29.45
N ALA A 197 -6.77 0.89 28.71
CA ALA A 197 -5.53 1.43 29.29
C ALA A 197 -5.69 2.95 29.52
N HIS A 198 -5.62 3.37 30.79
CA HIS A 198 -5.63 4.78 31.15
C HIS A 198 -4.51 5.53 30.40
N PRO A 199 -4.81 6.66 29.73
CA PRO A 199 -3.81 7.44 29.03
C PRO A 199 -2.71 7.88 30.00
N ASP A 200 -1.46 7.84 29.52
CA ASP A 200 -0.27 8.34 30.22
C ASP A 200 -0.57 9.72 30.85
N PRO A 201 -0.26 9.95 32.14
CA PRO A 201 -0.58 11.19 32.83
C PRO A 201 0.18 12.42 32.32
N SER A 202 1.13 12.27 31.40
CA SER A 202 1.95 13.35 30.83
C SER A 202 1.53 13.76 29.41
N ASP A 203 1.93 14.97 28.98
CA ASP A 203 1.75 15.44 27.60
C ASP A 203 2.71 14.77 26.60
N ALA A 204 3.62 13.92 27.08
CA ALA A 204 4.68 13.31 26.28
C ALA A 204 4.18 12.54 25.04
N PRO A 205 3.05 11.80 25.07
CA PRO A 205 2.49 11.18 23.87
C PRO A 205 2.10 12.17 22.77
N VAL A 206 1.55 13.31 23.17
CA VAL A 206 1.14 14.36 22.23
C VAL A 206 2.37 15.04 21.65
N GLU A 207 3.35 15.37 22.49
CA GLU A 207 4.61 15.98 22.04
C GLU A 207 5.42 15.06 21.11
N ALA A 208 5.50 13.76 21.42
CA ALA A 208 6.20 12.80 20.57
C ALA A 208 5.53 12.67 19.18
N TRP A 209 4.20 12.63 19.15
CA TRP A 209 3.44 12.58 17.91
C TRP A 209 3.62 13.85 17.08
N LEU A 210 3.54 15.04 17.70
CA LEU A 210 3.74 16.32 17.02
C LEU A 210 5.15 16.45 16.46
N ALA A 211 6.17 16.12 17.25
CA ALA A 211 7.56 16.13 16.82
C ALA A 211 7.78 15.18 15.64
N PHE A 212 7.14 14.01 15.64
CA PHE A 212 7.19 13.07 14.53
C PHE A 212 6.54 13.64 13.27
N MET A 213 5.34 14.22 13.37
CA MET A 213 4.63 14.82 12.23
C MET A 213 5.40 15.99 11.63
N ALA A 214 5.98 16.85 12.47
CA ALA A 214 6.82 17.96 12.04
C ALA A 214 8.08 17.47 11.29
N ARG A 215 8.76 16.43 11.80
CA ARG A 215 9.92 15.82 11.11
C ARG A 215 9.57 15.20 9.76
N HIS A 216 8.34 14.73 9.59
CA HIS A 216 7.83 14.21 8.32
C HIS A 216 7.20 15.30 7.44
N GLY A 217 7.31 16.58 7.83
CA GLY A 217 6.86 17.71 7.02
C GLY A 217 5.34 17.87 6.95
N MET A 218 4.58 17.26 7.85
CA MET A 218 3.13 17.42 7.89
C MET A 218 2.78 18.85 8.30
N ARG A 219 1.94 19.51 7.51
CA ARG A 219 1.55 20.92 7.69
C ARG A 219 0.09 21.10 8.05
N GLU A 220 -0.77 20.16 7.65
CA GLU A 220 -2.19 20.16 8.01
C GLU A 220 -2.58 18.87 8.74
N VAL A 221 -3.58 18.97 9.62
CA VAL A 221 -4.15 17.81 10.31
C VAL A 221 -5.66 17.77 10.14
N LEU A 222 -6.18 16.59 9.78
CA LEU A 222 -7.59 16.26 9.77
C LEU A 222 -7.86 15.28 10.92
N CYS A 223 -8.49 15.80 11.98
CA CYS A 223 -8.85 15.04 13.17
C CYS A 223 -10.29 14.51 13.05
N LEU A 224 -10.46 13.20 13.19
CA LEU A 224 -11.75 12.51 13.12
C LEU A 224 -12.29 12.06 14.49
N LEU A 225 -11.66 12.48 15.58
CA LEU A 225 -12.04 12.11 16.95
C LEU A 225 -13.34 12.81 17.34
N ASP A 226 -14.22 12.09 18.02
CA ASP A 226 -15.39 12.70 18.68
C ASP A 226 -15.01 13.37 20.02
N GLU A 227 -15.96 14.06 20.65
CA GLU A 227 -15.74 14.75 21.92
C GLU A 227 -15.33 13.80 23.06
N GLY A 228 -15.86 12.57 23.06
CA GLY A 228 -15.52 11.57 24.06
C GLY A 228 -14.07 11.08 23.92
N GLU A 229 -13.63 10.86 22.69
CA GLU A 229 -12.24 10.50 22.35
C GLU A 229 -11.27 11.65 22.60
N LEU A 230 -11.67 12.90 22.32
CA LEU A 230 -10.88 14.09 22.65
C LEU A 230 -10.74 14.27 24.16
N ALA A 231 -11.80 14.01 24.92
CA ALA A 231 -11.80 14.09 26.38
C ALA A 231 -10.87 13.07 27.05
N LEU A 232 -10.42 12.03 26.33
CA LEU A 232 -9.38 11.12 26.83
C LEU A 232 -8.01 11.82 26.95
N HIS A 233 -7.80 12.92 26.24
CA HIS A 233 -6.57 13.69 26.33
C HIS A 233 -6.67 14.69 27.51
N ARG A 234 -5.64 14.74 28.36
CA ARG A 234 -5.60 15.68 29.49
C ARG A 234 -5.47 17.14 29.04
N ILE A 235 -4.90 17.36 27.85
CA ILE A 235 -4.80 18.67 27.23
C ILE A 235 -5.83 18.82 26.11
N PRO A 236 -6.30 20.07 25.84
CA PRO A 236 -7.13 20.35 24.68
C PRO A 236 -6.38 20.06 23.37
N LEU A 237 -6.53 18.84 22.85
CA LEU A 237 -5.74 18.35 21.71
C LEU A 237 -5.89 19.24 20.47
N LEU A 238 -7.10 19.68 20.16
CA LEU A 238 -7.35 20.60 19.04
C LEU A 238 -6.66 21.95 19.25
N GLY A 239 -6.68 22.48 20.48
CA GLY A 239 -5.96 23.71 20.83
C GLY A 239 -4.44 23.55 20.76
N ARG A 240 -3.91 22.34 21.01
CA ARG A 240 -2.50 22.02 20.75
C ARG A 240 -2.22 21.99 19.25
N TYR A 241 -3.04 21.30 18.46
CA TYR A 241 -2.88 21.25 17.00
C TYR A 241 -2.92 22.62 16.35
N GLN A 242 -3.80 23.52 16.80
CA GLN A 242 -3.91 24.89 16.26
C GLN A 242 -2.63 25.72 16.43
N ARG A 243 -1.77 25.35 17.38
CA ARG A 243 -0.47 26.02 17.60
C ARG A 243 0.65 25.46 16.73
N GLU A 244 0.52 24.23 16.25
CA GLU A 244 1.61 23.48 15.61
C GLU A 244 1.40 23.26 14.10
N PHE A 245 0.15 23.07 13.67
CA PHE A 245 -0.20 22.90 12.27
C PHE A 245 -0.60 24.23 11.64
N LEU A 246 -0.30 24.37 10.34
CA LEU A 246 -0.77 25.51 9.55
C LEU A 246 -2.30 25.54 9.50
N ARG A 247 -2.92 24.36 9.46
CA ARG A 247 -4.37 24.22 9.42
C ARG A 247 -4.82 22.98 10.17
N VAL A 248 -5.87 23.14 10.95
CA VAL A 248 -6.55 22.07 11.67
C VAL A 248 -7.98 21.98 11.13
N THR A 249 -8.34 20.82 10.61
CA THR A 249 -9.74 20.50 10.30
C THR A 249 -10.21 19.44 11.28
N HIS A 250 -11.32 19.71 11.99
CA HIS A 250 -11.96 18.74 12.88
C HIS A 250 -13.32 18.33 12.30
N VAL A 251 -13.48 17.03 12.08
CA VAL A 251 -14.72 16.41 11.60
C VAL A 251 -15.05 15.28 12.57
N PRO A 252 -15.78 15.55 13.66
CA PRO A 252 -16.05 14.55 14.69
C PRO A 252 -16.92 13.42 14.14
N LEU A 253 -16.55 12.17 14.48
CA LEU A 253 -17.27 10.95 14.09
C LEU A 253 -17.73 10.20 15.33
N ASP A 254 -18.92 10.56 15.80
CA ASP A 254 -19.49 10.15 17.08
C ASP A 254 -19.54 8.62 17.25
N GLY A 255 -19.08 8.14 18.40
CA GLY A 255 -19.14 6.73 18.78
C GLY A 255 -18.32 5.80 17.89
N GLY A 256 -17.38 6.35 17.12
CA GLY A 256 -16.61 5.58 16.14
C GLY A 256 -17.38 5.19 14.89
N ALA A 257 -18.51 5.85 14.61
CA ALA A 257 -19.34 5.59 13.45
C ALA A 257 -18.64 5.91 12.12
N LEU A 258 -19.23 5.42 11.04
CA LEU A 258 -18.89 5.85 9.68
C LEU A 258 -19.23 7.34 9.51
N PRO A 259 -18.47 8.08 8.69
CA PRO A 259 -18.81 9.47 8.40
C PRO A 259 -20.17 9.56 7.68
N SER A 260 -21.00 10.52 8.10
CA SER A 260 -22.16 10.93 7.30
C SER A 260 -21.69 11.47 5.94
N PRO A 261 -22.56 11.53 4.92
CA PRO A 261 -22.21 12.16 3.65
C PRO A 261 -21.67 13.59 3.81
N GLU A 262 -22.26 14.41 4.70
CA GLU A 262 -21.76 15.76 4.95
C GLU A 262 -20.39 15.76 5.65
N ALA A 263 -20.19 14.88 6.63
CA ALA A 263 -18.91 14.75 7.31
C ALA A 263 -17.81 14.27 6.34
N LEU A 264 -18.13 13.32 5.48
CA LEU A 264 -17.21 12.82 4.46
C LEU A 264 -16.84 13.92 3.47
N GLU A 265 -17.81 14.69 2.97
CA GLU A 265 -17.52 15.78 2.04
C GLU A 265 -16.67 16.87 2.69
N ARG A 266 -16.93 17.23 3.95
CA ARG A 266 -16.08 18.15 4.71
C ARG A 266 -14.63 17.65 4.85
N ALA A 267 -14.46 16.35 5.04
CA ALA A 267 -13.15 15.72 5.10
C ALA A 267 -12.45 15.75 3.73
N LEU A 268 -13.15 15.40 2.65
CA LEU A 268 -12.62 15.44 1.29
C LEU A 268 -12.24 16.86 0.88
N ASP A 269 -13.04 17.87 1.22
CA ASP A 269 -12.73 19.27 0.99
C ASP A 269 -11.46 19.73 1.70
N ALA A 270 -11.19 19.22 2.91
CA ALA A 270 -9.92 19.47 3.58
C ALA A 270 -8.74 18.90 2.80
N LEU A 271 -8.88 17.68 2.27
CA LEU A 271 -7.83 17.04 1.48
C LEU A 271 -7.62 17.73 0.11
N ARG A 272 -8.69 18.17 -0.56
CA ARG A 272 -8.60 18.96 -1.80
C ARG A 272 -7.86 20.27 -1.56
N ARG A 273 -8.09 20.93 -0.42
CA ARG A 273 -7.36 22.16 -0.04
C ARG A 273 -5.89 21.90 0.29
N ALA A 274 -5.59 20.81 0.99
CA ALA A 274 -4.22 20.41 1.28
C ALA A 274 -3.45 20.14 -0.02
N GLU A 275 -4.07 19.42 -0.96
CA GLU A 275 -3.49 19.14 -2.27
C GLU A 275 -3.27 20.42 -3.09
N SER A 276 -4.27 21.29 -3.21
CA SER A 276 -4.17 22.51 -4.01
C SER A 276 -3.14 23.50 -3.47
N SER A 277 -2.89 23.49 -2.16
CA SER A 277 -1.85 24.30 -1.52
C SER A 277 -0.47 23.61 -1.46
N GLY A 278 -0.37 22.35 -1.90
CA GLY A 278 0.84 21.55 -1.78
C GLY A 278 1.29 21.32 -0.33
N ALA A 279 0.37 21.41 0.63
CA ALA A 279 0.65 21.27 2.06
C ALA A 279 0.35 19.83 2.51
N PRO A 280 1.37 19.02 2.89
CA PRO A 280 1.14 17.65 3.32
C PRO A 280 0.18 17.58 4.52
N ALA A 281 -0.85 16.74 4.40
CA ALA A 281 -1.89 16.58 5.40
C ALA A 281 -1.89 15.18 6.00
N VAL A 282 -2.08 15.11 7.31
CA VAL A 282 -2.28 13.85 8.04
C VAL A 282 -3.71 13.71 8.51
N VAL A 283 -4.36 12.61 8.15
CA VAL A 283 -5.69 12.21 8.61
C VAL A 283 -5.54 11.22 9.75
N HIS A 284 -6.22 11.43 10.88
CA HIS A 284 -6.23 10.44 11.96
C HIS A 284 -7.61 10.28 12.60
N CYS A 285 -7.87 9.08 13.10
CA CYS A 285 -8.92 8.78 14.08
C CYS A 285 -8.25 8.19 15.34
N ALA A 286 -8.88 7.26 16.07
CA ALA A 286 -8.19 6.57 17.17
C ALA A 286 -7.00 5.72 16.68
N SER A 287 -7.25 4.59 16.02
CA SER A 287 -6.18 3.71 15.52
C SER A 287 -5.59 4.12 14.17
N GLY A 288 -6.23 5.06 13.48
CA GLY A 288 -5.97 5.39 12.09
C GLY A 288 -6.37 4.30 11.07
N ALA A 289 -6.92 3.17 11.53
CA ALA A 289 -7.17 2.02 10.65
C ALA A 289 -8.53 2.08 9.95
N GLY A 290 -9.61 2.23 10.72
CA GLY A 290 -11.01 2.18 10.23
C GLY A 290 -11.46 3.49 9.60
N ARG A 291 -11.95 4.43 10.42
CA ARG A 291 -12.51 5.73 9.97
C ARG A 291 -11.57 6.54 9.08
N ALA A 292 -10.30 6.65 9.48
CA ALA A 292 -9.30 7.31 8.64
C ALA A 292 -9.11 6.53 7.32
N GLY A 293 -9.07 5.20 7.34
CA GLY A 293 -9.04 4.37 6.14
C GLY A 293 -10.22 4.64 5.18
N VAL A 294 -11.44 4.81 5.71
CA VAL A 294 -12.62 5.17 4.90
C VAL A 294 -12.44 6.51 4.20
N VAL A 295 -12.01 7.54 4.94
CA VAL A 295 -11.74 8.87 4.37
C VAL A 295 -10.63 8.80 3.30
N LEU A 296 -9.56 8.06 3.56
CA LEU A 296 -8.46 7.88 2.61
C LEU A 296 -8.91 7.13 1.34
N ALA A 297 -9.71 6.07 1.46
CA ALA A 297 -10.23 5.34 0.31
C ALA A 297 -11.23 6.18 -0.50
N ALA A 298 -12.10 6.92 0.18
CA ALA A 298 -12.97 7.91 -0.44
C ALA A 298 -12.17 9.00 -1.19
N TRP A 299 -11.06 9.45 -0.61
CA TRP A 299 -10.13 10.38 -1.27
C TRP A 299 -9.56 9.80 -2.56
N LEU A 300 -9.07 8.55 -2.55
CA LEU A 300 -8.55 7.92 -3.77
C LEU A 300 -9.59 7.82 -4.87
N ARG A 301 -10.84 7.51 -4.49
CA ARG A 301 -11.95 7.46 -5.43
C ARG A 301 -12.28 8.85 -5.99
N ALA A 302 -12.44 9.83 -5.12
CA ALA A 302 -12.77 11.20 -5.51
C ALA A 302 -11.68 11.79 -6.41
N ARG A 303 -10.41 11.65 -6.01
CA ARG A 303 -9.27 12.32 -6.64
C ARG A 303 -8.67 11.59 -7.84
N HIS A 304 -8.59 10.26 -7.78
CA HIS A 304 -7.88 9.45 -8.77
C HIS A 304 -8.82 8.53 -9.56
N GLY A 305 -10.14 8.60 -9.31
CA GLY A 305 -11.13 7.85 -10.07
C GLY A 305 -11.13 6.34 -9.82
N LEU A 306 -10.50 5.87 -8.74
CA LEU A 306 -10.42 4.44 -8.45
C LEU A 306 -11.81 3.85 -8.20
N ALA A 307 -12.03 2.63 -8.72
CA ALA A 307 -13.16 1.81 -8.32
C ALA A 307 -13.11 1.53 -6.79
N PRO A 308 -14.26 1.36 -6.11
CA PRO A 308 -14.31 1.29 -4.65
C PRO A 308 -13.40 0.22 -4.04
N GLU A 309 -13.42 -1.00 -4.58
CA GLU A 309 -12.56 -2.09 -4.10
C GLU A 309 -11.07 -1.83 -4.40
N ALA A 310 -10.76 -1.19 -5.53
CA ALA A 310 -9.40 -0.80 -5.85
C ALA A 310 -8.86 0.27 -4.89
N ALA A 311 -9.70 1.24 -4.50
CA ALA A 311 -9.35 2.26 -3.51
C ALA A 311 -9.11 1.66 -2.12
N ILE A 312 -9.97 0.74 -1.69
CA ILE A 312 -9.83 0.04 -0.40
C ILE A 312 -8.54 -0.79 -0.38
N GLY A 313 -8.28 -1.55 -1.43
CA GLY A 313 -7.04 -2.32 -1.59
C GLY A 313 -5.82 -1.39 -1.57
N ALA A 314 -5.80 -0.36 -2.39
CA ALA A 314 -4.68 0.58 -2.47
C ALA A 314 -4.30 1.18 -1.11
N VAL A 315 -5.27 1.64 -0.31
CA VAL A 315 -5.00 2.18 1.03
C VAL A 315 -4.45 1.11 1.98
N ARG A 316 -5.09 -0.07 2.00
CA ARG A 316 -4.70 -1.19 2.87
C ARG A 316 -3.29 -1.65 2.58
N ASP A 317 -2.98 -1.83 1.30
CA ASP A 317 -1.80 -2.52 0.85
C ASP A 317 -0.59 -1.58 0.81
N HIS A 318 -0.84 -0.30 0.52
CA HIS A 318 0.18 0.72 0.68
C HIS A 318 0.52 0.96 2.14
N ALA A 319 -0.45 1.04 3.05
CA ALA A 319 -0.14 1.16 4.48
C ALA A 319 0.72 -0.02 4.97
N ARG A 320 0.36 -1.25 4.57
CA ARG A 320 1.14 -2.46 4.91
C ARG A 320 2.58 -2.40 4.41
N HIS A 321 2.81 -1.82 3.23
CA HIS A 321 4.16 -1.64 2.71
C HIS A 321 5.06 -0.77 3.62
N PHE A 322 4.46 0.16 4.37
CA PHE A 322 5.17 1.01 5.34
C PHE A 322 5.20 0.44 6.76
N GLY A 323 4.68 -0.77 7.00
CA GLY A 323 4.51 -1.32 8.35
C GLY A 323 3.35 -0.69 9.12
N ALA A 324 2.47 0.04 8.45
CA ALA A 324 1.23 0.58 8.99
C ALA A 324 0.05 -0.36 8.69
N HIS A 325 -1.01 -0.26 9.47
CA HIS A 325 -2.24 -1.00 9.29
C HIS A 325 -3.40 -0.04 9.01
N ARG A 326 -3.92 -0.08 7.78
CA ARG A 326 -5.18 0.54 7.35
C ARG A 326 -6.16 -0.53 6.92
N ASP A 327 -7.40 -0.38 7.36
CA ASP A 327 -8.48 -1.26 6.94
C ASP A 327 -9.81 -0.51 6.99
N PRO A 328 -10.24 0.10 5.87
CA PRO A 328 -11.49 0.84 5.79
C PRO A 328 -12.70 0.01 6.25
N LEU A 329 -12.67 -1.32 6.03
CA LEU A 329 -13.78 -2.21 6.37
C LEU A 329 -13.96 -2.42 7.88
N LYS A 330 -12.93 -2.14 8.69
CA LYS A 330 -13.06 -2.16 10.17
C LYS A 330 -13.99 -1.08 10.72
N ALA A 331 -14.33 -0.07 9.91
CA ALA A 331 -15.25 0.99 10.32
C ALA A 331 -16.73 0.52 10.33
N GLY A 332 -17.05 -0.63 9.74
CA GLY A 332 -18.38 -1.24 9.79
C GLY A 332 -18.95 -1.63 8.43
N PRO A 333 -20.10 -2.33 8.40
CA PRO A 333 -20.65 -2.96 7.20
C PRO A 333 -21.04 -1.98 6.08
N GLY A 334 -21.30 -0.71 6.39
CA GLY A 334 -21.61 0.33 5.39
C GLY A 334 -20.39 1.02 4.75
N ALA A 335 -19.16 0.66 5.14
CA ALA A 335 -17.96 1.34 4.66
C ALA A 335 -17.80 1.25 3.13
N ARG A 336 -18.10 0.08 2.55
CA ARG A 336 -18.03 -0.14 1.10
C ARG A 336 -19.00 0.74 0.35
N ASP A 337 -20.27 0.73 0.76
CA ASP A 337 -21.34 1.47 0.10
C ASP A 337 -21.10 2.97 0.18
N LEU A 338 -20.60 3.43 1.34
CA LEU A 338 -20.22 4.83 1.53
C LEU A 338 -19.10 5.25 0.58
N ILE A 339 -18.04 4.45 0.46
CA ILE A 339 -16.94 4.73 -0.49
C ILE A 339 -17.47 4.66 -1.93
N ALA A 340 -18.33 3.71 -2.25
CA ALA A 340 -18.92 3.56 -3.59
C ALA A 340 -19.75 4.79 -4.00
N GLY A 341 -20.49 5.37 -3.05
CA GLY A 341 -21.31 6.56 -3.25
C GLY A 341 -20.54 7.86 -3.51
N VAL A 342 -19.23 7.89 -3.25
CA VAL A 342 -18.39 9.07 -3.54
C VAL A 342 -18.24 9.23 -5.05
N PRO A 343 -18.56 10.38 -5.66
CA PRO A 343 -18.36 10.59 -7.09
C PRO A 343 -16.86 10.55 -7.44
N ALA A 344 -16.49 9.84 -8.51
CA ALA A 344 -15.15 9.99 -9.10
C ALA A 344 -15.10 11.30 -9.89
N LEU A 345 -13.98 12.02 -9.80
CA LEU A 345 -13.68 13.06 -10.79
C LEU A 345 -13.73 12.46 -12.20
N ALA A 346 -14.46 13.13 -13.10
CA ALA A 346 -14.55 12.81 -14.52
C ALA A 346 -13.27 13.19 -15.26
#